data_AF-A0A8T1EQ95-F1
#
_entry.id   AF-A0A8T1EQ95-F1
#
_cell.length_a   1.000
_cell.length_b   1.000
_cell.length_c   1.000
_cell.angle_alpha   90.00
_cell.angle_beta   90.00
_cell.angle_gamma   90.00
#
_symmetry.space_group_name_H-M   'P 1'
#
loop_
_entity.id
_entity.type
_entity.pdbx_description
1 polymer ?
#
loop_
_entity_poly.entity_id
_entity_poly.type
_entity_poly.pdbx_seq_one_letter_code
_entity_poly.pdbx_strand_id
1 'polypeptide(L)'
;MPLMELLRFGTTAQKANAAAALQKLASSNDDNCEAIVRDGAIPLLEGLVNTGNDTQKQSGLDALEKLRPHPISNDLASVGGFLRSVAS
;
A
#
# COMPACT_ATOMS: atom_id res chain seq x y z
N MET A 1 -7.20 3.86 -12.33
CA MET A 1 -5.91 3.72 -13.05
C MET A 1 -5.78 2.38 -13.79
N PRO A 2 -5.19 2.29 -15.00
CA PRO A 2 -5.11 1.05 -15.80
C PRO A 2 -4.44 -0.14 -15.10
N LEU A 3 -3.47 0.12 -14.21
CA LEU A 3 -2.81 -0.95 -13.44
C LEU A 3 -3.79 -1.66 -12.48
N MET A 4 -4.83 -0.99 -12.00
CA MET A 4 -5.86 -1.60 -11.15
C MET A 4 -6.74 -2.57 -11.93
N GLU A 5 -7.06 -2.24 -13.18
CA GLU A 5 -7.80 -3.15 -14.06
C GLU A 5 -6.98 -4.41 -14.37
N LEU A 6 -5.67 -4.25 -14.59
CA LEU A 6 -4.76 -5.39 -14.77
C LEU A 6 -4.66 -6.27 -13.52
N LEU A 7 -4.59 -5.70 -12.31
CA LEU A 7 -4.65 -6.47 -11.06
C LEU A 7 -5.95 -7.28 -10.94
N ARG A 8 -7.07 -6.69 -11.37
CA ARG A 8 -8.40 -7.30 -11.22
C ARG A 8 -8.66 -8.38 -12.27
N PHE A 9 -8.40 -8.07 -13.55
CA PHE A 9 -8.84 -8.88 -14.70
C PHE A 9 -7.71 -9.38 -15.60
N GLY A 10 -6.46 -8.99 -15.34
CA GLY A 10 -5.32 -9.39 -16.15
C GLY A 10 -5.00 -10.88 -16.06
N THR A 11 -4.21 -11.36 -17.02
CA THR A 11 -3.58 -12.68 -16.96
C THR A 11 -2.63 -12.78 -15.77
N THR A 12 -2.16 -14.00 -15.49
CA THR A 12 -1.21 -14.25 -14.41
C THR A 12 0.01 -13.32 -14.46
N ALA A 13 0.62 -13.22 -15.64
CA ALA A 13 1.77 -12.37 -15.89
C ALA A 13 1.41 -10.87 -15.81
N GLN A 14 0.25 -10.47 -16.33
CA GLN A 14 -0.18 -9.06 -16.27
C GLN A 14 -0.42 -8.61 -14.82
N LYS A 15 -0.98 -9.46 -13.97
CA LYS A 15 -1.18 -9.15 -12.54
C LYS A 15 0.16 -8.97 -11.81
N ALA A 16 1.11 -9.87 -12.04
CA ALA A 16 2.46 -9.75 -11.46
C ALA A 16 3.17 -8.48 -11.95
N ASN A 17 3.13 -8.21 -13.26
CA ASN A 17 3.72 -7.01 -13.85
C ASN A 17 3.05 -5.72 -13.33
N ALA A 18 1.74 -5.72 -13.15
CA ALA A 18 1.01 -4.58 -12.59
C ALA A 18 1.43 -4.32 -11.14
N ALA A 19 1.53 -5.36 -10.31
CA ALA A 19 2.01 -5.22 -8.93
C ALA A 19 3.44 -4.68 -8.88
N ALA A 20 4.35 -5.20 -9.71
CA ALA A 20 5.72 -4.71 -9.81
C ALA A 20 5.79 -3.25 -10.29
N ALA A 21 4.94 -2.85 -11.23
CA ALA A 21 4.87 -1.46 -11.68
C ALA A 21 4.38 -0.52 -10.57
N LEU A 22 3.37 -0.94 -9.80
CA LEU A 22 2.87 -0.17 -8.64
C LEU A 22 3.95 -0.01 -7.57
N GLN A 23 4.69 -1.08 -7.26
CA GLN A 23 5.82 -1.05 -6.34
C GLN A 23 6.88 -0.02 -6.76
N LYS A 24 7.21 0.04 -8.05
CA LYS A 24 8.15 1.03 -8.60
C LYS A 24 7.60 2.45 -8.53
N LEU A 25 6.34 2.66 -8.88
CA LEU A 25 5.70 3.98 -8.83
C LEU A 25 5.62 4.52 -7.40
N ALA A 26 5.21 3.67 -6.45
CA ALA A 26 5.17 4.00 -5.03
C ALA A 26 6.55 4.30 -4.45
N SER A 27 7.60 3.64 -4.94
CA SER A 27 8.98 3.91 -4.52
C SER A 27 9.56 5.20 -5.11
N SER A 28 8.89 5.81 -6.09
CA SER A 28 9.41 6.99 -6.78
C SER A 28 9.14 8.30 -6.03
N ASN A 29 7.99 8.42 -5.34
CA ASN A 29 7.63 9.56 -4.50
C ASN A 29 6.35 9.25 -3.69
N ASP A 30 6.12 10.04 -2.64
CA ASP A 30 5.01 9.87 -1.72
C ASP A 30 3.64 10.21 -2.36
N ASP A 31 3.57 11.21 -3.25
CA ASP A 31 2.34 11.57 -3.96
C ASP A 31 1.79 10.40 -4.80
N ASN A 32 2.68 9.65 -5.45
CA ASN A 32 2.33 8.43 -6.19
C ASN A 32 1.82 7.35 -5.23
N CYS A 33 2.48 7.18 -4.07
CA CYS A 33 2.05 6.23 -3.06
C CYS A 33 0.62 6.54 -2.60
N GLU A 34 0.34 7.80 -2.23
CA GLU A 34 -0.98 8.25 -1.83
C GLU A 34 -2.02 8.06 -2.93
N ALA A 35 -1.68 8.41 -4.18
CA ALA A 35 -2.56 8.23 -5.33
C ALA A 35 -2.90 6.75 -5.56
N ILE A 36 -1.91 5.86 -5.46
CA ILE A 36 -2.10 4.41 -5.63
C ILE A 36 -2.99 3.85 -4.51
N VAL A 37 -2.77 4.27 -3.26
CA VAL A 37 -3.61 3.86 -2.12
C VAL A 37 -5.04 4.34 -2.30
N ARG A 38 -5.23 5.61 -2.68
CA ARG A 38 -6.54 6.22 -2.95
C ARG A 38 -7.30 5.51 -4.08
N ASP A 39 -6.59 5.02 -5.09
CA ASP A 39 -7.16 4.27 -6.22
C ASP A 39 -7.58 2.83 -5.84
N GLY A 40 -7.41 2.41 -4.57
CA GLY A 40 -7.88 1.12 -4.07
C GLY A 40 -6.93 -0.04 -4.36
N ALA A 41 -5.62 0.22 -4.47
CA ALA A 41 -4.63 -0.82 -4.75
C ALA A 41 -4.51 -1.87 -3.65
N ILE A 42 -4.60 -1.47 -2.38
CA ILE A 42 -4.36 -2.34 -1.22
C ILE A 42 -5.21 -3.62 -1.26
N PRO A 43 -6.56 -3.56 -1.33
CA PRO A 43 -7.38 -4.78 -1.34
C PRO A 43 -7.12 -5.67 -2.57
N LEU A 44 -6.75 -5.08 -3.72
CA LEU A 44 -6.41 -5.86 -4.92
C LEU A 44 -5.09 -6.62 -4.76
N LEU A 45 -4.10 -5.98 -4.15
CA LEU A 45 -2.80 -6.59 -3.87
C LEU A 45 -2.90 -7.65 -2.76
N GLU A 46 -3.70 -7.42 -1.71
CA GLU A 46 -3.98 -8.42 -0.68
C GLU A 46 -4.66 -9.67 -1.27
N GLY A 47 -5.63 -9.47 -2.17
CA GLY A 47 -6.23 -10.56 -2.94
C GLY A 47 -5.17 -11.34 -3.73
N LEU A 48 -4.25 -10.63 -4.40
CA LEU A 48 -3.17 -11.24 -5.17
C LEU A 48 -2.21 -12.06 -4.29
N VAL A 49 -1.86 -11.57 -3.10
CA VAL A 49 -1.00 -12.29 -2.13
C VAL A 49 -1.69 -13.55 -1.60
N ASN A 50 -3.00 -13.50 -1.39
CA ASN A 50 -3.75 -14.61 -0.84
C ASN A 50 -4.00 -15.72 -1.87
N THR A 51 -4.33 -15.37 -3.12
CA THR A 51 -4.81 -16.33 -4.13
C THR A 51 -3.88 -16.53 -5.32
N GLY A 52 -2.84 -15.70 -5.48
CA GLY A 52 -1.94 -15.74 -6.63
C GLY A 52 -0.98 -16.94 -6.62
N ASN A 53 -0.25 -17.12 -7.71
CA ASN A 53 0.92 -18.01 -7.74
C ASN A 53 2.15 -17.35 -7.09
N ASP A 54 3.25 -18.08 -6.92
CA ASP A 54 4.43 -17.59 -6.19
C ASP A 54 4.94 -16.23 -6.68
N THR A 55 5.00 -16.01 -7.99
CA THR A 55 5.42 -14.73 -8.57
C THR A 55 4.45 -13.61 -8.24
N GLN A 56 3.14 -13.85 -8.38
CA GLN A 56 2.10 -12.88 -8.04
C GLN A 56 2.09 -12.54 -6.56
N LYS A 57 2.28 -13.54 -5.69
CA LYS A 57 2.37 -13.35 -4.25
C LYS A 57 3.56 -12.46 -3.89
N GLN A 58 4.74 -12.77 -4.45
CA GLN A 58 5.93 -11.98 -4.17
C GLN A 58 5.76 -10.53 -4.66
N SER A 59 5.35 -10.33 -5.91
CA SER A 59 5.15 -8.97 -6.44
C SER A 59 4.06 -8.19 -5.69
N GLY A 60 3.00 -8.88 -5.25
CA GLY A 60 1.95 -8.29 -4.43
C GLY A 60 2.46 -7.86 -3.05
N LEU A 61 3.27 -8.70 -2.41
CA LEU A 61 3.89 -8.41 -1.12
C LEU A 61 4.84 -7.22 -1.22
N ASP A 62 5.75 -7.23 -2.21
CA ASP A 62 6.71 -6.15 -2.43
C ASP A 62 6.01 -4.80 -2.65
N ALA A 63 4.87 -4.80 -3.36
CA ALA A 63 4.06 -3.60 -3.56
C ALA A 63 3.38 -3.14 -2.25
N LEU A 64 2.82 -4.07 -1.48
CA LEU A 64 2.19 -3.76 -0.19
C LEU A 64 3.19 -3.20 0.82
N GLU A 65 4.43 -3.70 0.85
CA GLU A 65 5.48 -3.16 1.73
C GLU A 65 5.80 -1.69 1.45
N LYS A 66 5.64 -1.24 0.20
CA LYS A 66 5.82 0.16 -0.18
C LYS A 66 4.59 1.02 0.08
N LEU A 67 3.40 0.46 -0.11
CA LEU A 67 2.14 1.20 -0.02
C LEU A 67 1.58 1.27 1.40
N ARG A 68 2.01 0.39 2.30
CA ARG A 68 1.59 0.46 3.69
C ARG A 68 2.21 1.71 4.34
N PRO A 69 1.39 2.61 4.92
CA PRO A 69 1.92 3.75 5.62
C PRO A 69 2.83 3.24 6.74
N HIS A 70 4.02 3.81 6.84
CA HIS A 70 4.80 3.69 8.07
C HIS A 70 3.90 4.23 9.18
N PRO A 71 3.71 3.50 10.30
CA PRO A 71 2.96 4.04 11.41
C PRO A 71 3.61 5.39 11.73
N ILE A 72 2.80 6.45 11.60
CA ILE A 72 3.18 7.80 11.99
C ILE A 72 3.82 7.64 13.36
N SER A 73 5.09 7.99 13.51
CA SER A 73 5.74 8.10 14.81
C SER A 73 4.99 9.18 15.57
N ASN A 74 3.92 8.73 16.21
CA ASN A 74 3.23 9.31 17.34
C ASN A 74 3.17 10.84 17.39
N ASP A 75 2.38 11.45 16.51
CA ASP A 75 1.83 12.77 16.80
C ASP A 75 0.55 12.68 17.68
N LEU A 76 0.56 11.72 18.62
CA LEU A 76 -0.48 11.53 19.65
C LEU A 76 0.07 11.43 21.08
N ALA A 77 1.40 11.48 21.30
CA ALA A 77 1.98 11.61 22.65
C ALA A 77 2.14 13.06 23.14
N SER A 78 2.08 14.07 22.26
CA SER A 78 2.28 15.47 22.68
C SER A 78 0.99 16.14 23.19
N VAL A 79 -0.18 15.63 22.82
CA VAL A 79 -1.48 16.21 23.27
C VAL A 79 -1.98 15.56 24.56
N GLY A 80 -1.54 14.33 24.88
CA GLY A 80 -1.88 13.65 26.13
C GLY A 80 -1.12 14.16 27.37
N GLY A 81 0.01 14.85 27.17
CA GLY A 81 0.83 15.42 28.25
C GLY A 81 0.36 16.80 28.75
N PHE A 82 -0.32 17.58 27.91
CA PHE A 82 -0.72 18.95 28.26
C PHE A 82 -1.96 19.01 29.18
N LEU A 83 -2.80 17.96 29.20
CA LEU A 83 -4.02 17.94 30.02
C LEU A 83 -3.82 17.38 31.44
N ARG A 84 -2.61 16.94 31.82
CA ARG A 84 -2.29 16.50 33.20
C ARG A 84 -1.66 17.59 34.08
N SER A 85 -1.75 18.87 33.70
CA SER A 85 -1.27 19.98 34.56
C SER A 85 -2.31 21.06 34.89
N VAL A 86 -3.58 20.88 34.51
CA VAL A 86 -4.65 21.87 34.82
C VAL A 86 -5.86 21.26 35.55
N ALA A 87 -5.77 20.00 35.99
CA ALA A 87 -6.79 19.37 36.80
C ALA A 87 -6.16 18.45 37.86
N SER A 88 -5.56 19.05 38.90
CA SER A 88 -5.48 18.59 40.30
C SER A 88 -4.71 19.62 41.12
#